data_AF-A0A538LLZ9-F1
#
_entry.id   AF-A0A538LLZ9-F1
#
_cell.length_a   1.000
_cell.length_b   1.000
_cell.length_c   1.000
_cell.angle_alpha   90.00
_cell.angle_beta   90.00
_cell.angle_gamma   90.00
#
_symmetry.space_group_name_H-M   'P 1'
#
loop_
_entity.id
_entity.type
_entity.pdbx_description
1 polymer ?
#
loop_
_entity_poly.entity_id
_entity_poly.type
_entity_poly.pdbx_seq_one_letter_code
_entity_poly.pdbx_strand_id
1 'polypeptide(L)'
;EVGEVATLLEALGVPGALQAARATWRRDDRQRSSVYTTAETVLDAFADPTLAVEGVEGCGTDIDPHRLLDGGHHTLYVCAPAHEQQRLRPVFAALVTQMLTTVFDQVASEHRPLDPPLLVVLDEAANVAPLAELDVLAATAAGHGIQLVTVWQDMAQISARYGERAATVVNNHRAKVVLSGISDPATLDHLSHLIGEEDVLAPAGWRRPTACGASGPVTACSSTATFRRRAWCCDPGSPTAA
;
A
#
# COMPACT_ATOMS: atom_id res chain seq x y z
N GLU A 1 -22.60 -11.98 29.17
CA GLU A 1 -21.70 -11.20 28.31
C GLU A 1 -20.26 -11.73 28.29
N VAL A 2 -19.39 -11.48 29.28
CA VAL A 2 -17.98 -11.95 29.24
C VAL A 2 -17.84 -13.47 29.04
N GLY A 3 -18.65 -14.28 29.74
CA GLY A 3 -18.62 -15.74 29.59
C GLY A 3 -19.11 -16.24 28.24
N GLU A 4 -20.03 -15.51 27.59
CA GLU A 4 -20.57 -15.86 26.28
C GLU A 4 -19.53 -15.62 25.19
N VAL A 5 -18.89 -14.44 25.20
CA VAL A 5 -17.79 -14.10 24.28
C VAL A 5 -16.63 -15.09 24.44
N ALA A 6 -16.27 -15.46 25.67
CA ALA A 6 -15.23 -16.46 25.91
C ALA A 6 -15.60 -17.83 25.29
N THR A 7 -16.85 -18.27 25.48
CA THR A 7 -17.34 -19.55 24.94
C THR A 7 -17.31 -19.56 23.42
N LEU A 8 -17.73 -18.46 22.78
CA LEU A 8 -17.70 -18.33 21.32
C LEU A 8 -16.26 -18.34 20.78
N LEU A 9 -15.33 -17.61 21.39
CA LEU A 9 -13.93 -17.60 20.98
C LEU A 9 -13.25 -18.97 21.19
N GLU A 10 -13.61 -19.69 22.25
CA GLU A 10 -13.17 -21.06 22.49
C GLU A 10 -13.70 -22.02 21.43
N ALA A 11 -14.99 -21.91 21.07
CA ALA A 11 -15.62 -22.73 20.04
C ALA A 11 -15.02 -22.49 18.64
N LEU A 12 -14.67 -21.24 18.32
CA LEU A 12 -14.00 -20.87 17.07
C LEU A 12 -12.51 -21.28 17.02
N GLY A 13 -11.94 -21.72 18.15
CA GLY A 13 -10.56 -22.23 18.19
C GLY A 13 -9.48 -21.18 17.94
N VAL A 14 -9.73 -19.90 18.26
CA VAL A 14 -8.76 -18.80 18.05
C VAL A 14 -8.10 -18.39 19.37
N PRO A 15 -7.00 -19.06 19.80
CA PRO A 15 -6.42 -18.89 21.13
C PRO A 15 -5.88 -17.48 21.38
N GLY A 16 -5.33 -16.82 20.35
CA GLY A 16 -4.82 -15.45 20.46
C GLY A 16 -5.92 -14.43 20.79
N ALA A 17 -7.08 -14.56 20.15
CA ALA A 17 -8.23 -13.69 20.41
C ALA A 17 -8.78 -13.89 21.84
N LEU A 18 -8.88 -15.14 22.28
CA LEU A 18 -9.30 -15.47 23.64
C LEU A 18 -8.31 -14.91 24.68
N GLN A 19 -7.01 -15.03 24.44
CA GLN A 19 -5.97 -14.49 25.32
C GLN A 19 -6.07 -12.96 25.41
N ALA A 20 -6.23 -12.28 24.26
CA ALA A 20 -6.40 -10.83 24.20
C ALA A 20 -7.67 -10.34 24.94
N ALA A 21 -8.79 -11.06 24.78
CA ALA A 21 -10.03 -10.76 25.48
C ALA A 21 -9.88 -10.91 27.00
N ARG A 22 -9.29 -12.03 27.46
CA ARG A 22 -8.99 -12.28 28.88
C ARG A 22 -8.05 -11.22 29.46
N ALA A 23 -7.04 -10.78 28.70
CA ALA A 23 -6.14 -9.71 29.13
C ALA A 23 -6.88 -8.37 29.29
N THR A 24 -7.78 -8.05 28.36
CA THR A 24 -8.60 -6.83 28.42
C THR A 24 -9.55 -6.81 29.61
N TRP A 25 -10.19 -7.93 29.94
CA TRP A 25 -11.11 -8.02 31.08
C TRP A 25 -10.44 -7.84 32.44
N ARG A 26 -9.13 -8.10 32.53
CA ARG A 26 -8.32 -7.91 33.75
C ARG A 26 -7.85 -6.47 33.96
N ARG A 27 -8.04 -5.57 32.98
CA ARG A 27 -7.67 -4.15 33.10
C ARG A 27 -8.65 -3.39 34.00
N ASP A 28 -8.23 -2.23 34.51
CA ASP A 28 -9.12 -1.33 35.23
C ASP A 28 -10.26 -0.80 34.35
N ASP A 29 -11.33 -0.33 34.98
CA ASP A 29 -12.56 0.05 34.28
C ASP A 29 -12.35 1.15 33.23
N ARG A 30 -11.45 2.11 33.47
CA ARG A 30 -11.17 3.20 32.53
C ARG A 30 -10.43 2.68 31.31
N GLN A 31 -9.37 1.90 31.50
CA GLN A 31 -8.64 1.29 30.39
C GLN A 31 -9.52 0.31 29.60
N ARG A 32 -10.31 -0.50 30.29
CA ARG A 32 -11.24 -1.44 29.68
C ARG A 32 -12.27 -0.72 28.82
N SER A 33 -12.89 0.35 29.34
CA SER A 33 -13.86 1.16 28.58
C SER A 33 -13.24 1.77 27.32
N SER A 34 -12.02 2.30 27.40
CA SER A 34 -11.30 2.83 26.23
C SER A 34 -11.06 1.78 25.14
N VAL A 35 -10.69 0.55 25.54
CA VAL A 35 -10.53 -0.56 24.60
C VAL A 35 -11.85 -0.92 23.95
N TYR A 36 -12.94 -0.98 24.72
CA TYR A 36 -14.27 -1.30 24.19
C TYR A 36 -14.76 -0.26 23.18
N THR A 37 -14.61 1.04 23.45
CA THR A 37 -14.96 2.09 22.47
C THR A 37 -14.19 1.95 21.16
N THR A 38 -12.92 1.57 21.23
CA THR A 38 -12.10 1.31 20.04
C THR A 38 -12.59 0.05 19.31
N ALA A 39 -12.89 -1.02 20.05
CA ALA A 39 -13.40 -2.26 19.48
C ALA A 39 -14.78 -2.09 18.83
N GLU A 40 -15.69 -1.32 19.44
CA GLU A 40 -17.00 -0.97 18.86
C GLU A 40 -16.83 -0.28 17.50
N THR A 41 -15.89 0.65 17.38
CA THR A 41 -15.61 1.34 16.11
C THR A 41 -15.15 0.37 15.01
N VAL A 42 -14.37 -0.65 15.37
CA VAL A 42 -13.90 -1.69 14.43
C VAL A 42 -15.01 -2.67 14.08
N LEU A 43 -15.83 -3.03 15.07
CA LEU A 43 -16.92 -4.00 14.94
C LEU A 43 -18.18 -3.41 14.32
N ASP A 44 -18.32 -2.08 14.26
CA ASP A 44 -19.45 -1.38 13.64
C ASP A 44 -19.71 -1.85 12.21
N ALA A 45 -18.64 -2.13 11.46
CA ALA A 45 -18.75 -2.71 10.12
C ALA A 45 -19.51 -4.05 10.13
N PHE A 46 -19.31 -4.89 11.14
CA PHE A 46 -19.96 -6.20 11.28
C PHE A 46 -21.39 -6.12 11.86
N ALA A 47 -21.82 -4.95 12.35
CA ALA A 47 -23.17 -4.73 12.83
C ALA A 47 -24.18 -4.55 11.68
N ASP A 48 -23.70 -4.36 10.44
CA ASP A 48 -24.56 -4.25 9.26
C ASP A 48 -25.26 -5.59 8.97
N PRO A 49 -26.61 -5.64 8.96
CA PRO A 49 -27.35 -6.85 8.62
C PRO A 49 -26.91 -7.41 7.27
N THR A 50 -26.52 -6.58 6.30
CA THR A 50 -26.12 -7.02 4.96
C THR A 50 -24.79 -7.79 4.94
N LEU A 51 -23.94 -7.62 5.96
CA LEU A 51 -22.75 -8.46 6.18
C LEU A 51 -23.05 -9.69 7.05
N ALA A 52 -24.07 -9.60 7.91
CA ALA A 52 -24.58 -10.71 8.71
C ALA A 52 -25.53 -11.63 7.91
N VAL A 53 -26.12 -11.13 6.81
CA VAL A 53 -26.95 -11.91 5.89
C VAL A 53 -26.01 -12.81 5.12
N GLU A 54 -26.16 -14.09 5.41
CA GLU A 54 -25.70 -15.25 4.66
C GLU A 54 -25.47 -14.89 3.18
N GLY A 55 -24.24 -15.15 2.72
CA GLY A 55 -23.88 -14.97 1.33
C GLY A 55 -24.93 -15.54 0.39
N VAL A 56 -25.12 -14.85 -0.73
CA VAL A 56 -26.05 -15.16 -1.82
C VAL A 56 -26.36 -16.65 -1.89
N GLU A 57 -27.63 -17.03 -1.68
CA GLU A 57 -28.10 -18.42 -1.70
C GLU A 57 -27.44 -19.21 -2.85
N GLY A 58 -26.65 -20.24 -2.51
CA GLY A 58 -25.97 -21.11 -3.48
C GLY A 58 -24.47 -20.86 -3.65
N CYS A 59 -23.91 -19.77 -3.14
CA CYS A 59 -22.47 -19.55 -3.04
C CYS A 59 -22.02 -19.88 -1.62
N GLY A 60 -21.08 -20.81 -1.44
CA GLY A 60 -20.49 -21.05 -0.13
C GLY A 60 -20.04 -19.72 0.50
N THR A 61 -20.52 -19.43 1.70
CA THR A 61 -20.40 -18.12 2.35
C THR A 61 -19.00 -17.80 2.85
N ASP A 62 -18.10 -18.79 2.83
CA ASP A 62 -16.81 -18.70 3.47
C ASP A 62 -15.70 -18.50 2.43
N ILE A 63 -14.95 -17.41 2.60
CA ILE A 63 -13.72 -17.16 1.87
C ILE A 63 -12.64 -17.99 2.55
N ASP A 64 -12.35 -19.16 2.00
CA ASP A 64 -11.29 -20.06 2.48
C ASP A 64 -9.92 -19.70 1.85
N PRO A 65 -8.95 -19.20 2.64
CA PRO A 65 -7.61 -18.91 2.16
C PRO A 65 -6.90 -20.14 1.56
N HIS A 66 -7.10 -21.34 2.13
CA HIS A 66 -6.44 -22.54 1.65
C HIS A 66 -6.92 -22.94 0.26
N ARG A 67 -8.23 -22.76 -0.01
CA ARG A 67 -8.79 -22.93 -1.34
C ARG A 67 -8.28 -21.89 -2.33
N LEU A 68 -8.09 -20.64 -1.89
CA LEU A 68 -7.55 -19.60 -2.77
C LEU A 68 -6.07 -19.87 -3.14
N LEU A 69 -5.34 -20.57 -2.28
CA LEU A 69 -3.89 -20.82 -2.35
C LEU A 69 -3.55 -22.28 -2.74
N ASP A 70 -4.51 -23.07 -3.22
CA ASP A 70 -4.32 -24.49 -3.54
C ASP A 70 -3.52 -24.75 -4.84
N GLY A 71 -3.05 -23.69 -5.49
CA GLY A 71 -2.35 -23.72 -6.77
C GLY A 71 -3.27 -23.60 -8.00
N GLY A 72 -4.59 -23.51 -7.79
CA GLY A 72 -5.56 -23.21 -8.83
C GLY A 72 -5.54 -21.76 -9.30
N HIS A 73 -6.34 -21.47 -10.34
CA HIS A 73 -6.51 -20.12 -10.87
C HIS A 73 -7.63 -19.39 -10.13
N HIS A 74 -7.33 -18.94 -8.91
CA HIS A 74 -8.29 -18.24 -8.07
C HIS A 74 -7.96 -16.75 -7.95
N THR A 75 -8.99 -15.92 -7.84
CA THR A 75 -8.83 -14.47 -7.67
C THR A 75 -9.90 -13.94 -6.74
N LEU A 76 -9.44 -13.20 -5.73
CA LEU A 76 -10.31 -12.55 -4.75
C LEU A 76 -10.35 -11.05 -5.04
N TYR A 77 -11.53 -10.55 -5.38
CA TYR A 77 -11.79 -9.13 -5.54
C TYR A 77 -12.48 -8.60 -4.29
N VAL A 78 -11.89 -7.58 -3.68
CA VAL A 78 -12.42 -6.92 -2.50
C VAL A 78 -12.85 -5.53 -2.92
N CYS A 79 -14.16 -5.32 -3.05
CA CYS A 79 -14.70 -4.09 -3.62
C CYS A 79 -15.83 -3.56 -2.74
N ALA A 80 -15.88 -2.23 -2.56
CA ALA A 80 -17.02 -1.55 -1.99
C ALA A 80 -17.28 -0.23 -2.74
N PRO A 81 -18.54 0.23 -2.77
CA PRO A 81 -18.87 1.59 -3.19
C PRO A 81 -18.03 2.62 -2.44
N ALA A 82 -17.62 3.70 -3.12
CA ALA A 82 -16.73 4.72 -2.54
C ALA A 82 -17.21 5.29 -1.20
N HIS A 83 -18.53 5.45 -1.02
CA HIS A 83 -19.12 5.98 0.20
C HIS A 83 -19.10 4.98 1.38
N GLU A 84 -18.90 3.69 1.13
CA GLU A 84 -18.82 2.65 2.16
C GLU A 84 -17.39 2.26 2.51
N GLN A 85 -16.41 2.58 1.66
CA GLN A 85 -15.01 2.17 1.85
C GLN A 85 -14.49 2.53 3.25
N GLN A 86 -14.78 3.73 3.74
CA GLN A 86 -14.32 4.16 5.07
C GLN A 86 -14.84 3.26 6.20
N ARG A 87 -16.10 2.81 6.09
CA ARG A 87 -16.75 1.92 7.06
C ARG A 87 -16.20 0.50 6.95
N LEU A 88 -15.99 0.00 5.74
CA LEU A 88 -15.57 -1.38 5.47
C LEU A 88 -14.04 -1.59 5.51
N ARG A 89 -13.25 -0.51 5.64
CA ARG A 89 -11.80 -0.53 5.82
C ARG A 89 -11.29 -1.60 6.80
N PRO A 90 -11.85 -1.76 8.02
CA PRO A 90 -11.36 -2.77 8.95
C PRO A 90 -11.58 -4.19 8.44
N VAL A 91 -12.70 -4.45 7.74
CA VAL A 91 -13.01 -5.75 7.14
C VAL A 91 -12.03 -6.07 6.02
N PHE A 92 -11.75 -5.09 5.15
CA PHE A 92 -10.79 -5.24 4.06
C PHE A 92 -9.38 -5.50 4.58
N ALA A 93 -8.94 -4.74 5.58
CA ALA A 93 -7.66 -4.94 6.22
C ALA A 93 -7.57 -6.32 6.89
N ALA A 94 -8.63 -6.76 7.58
CA ALA A 94 -8.66 -8.08 8.22
C ALA A 94 -8.57 -9.20 7.19
N LEU A 95 -9.34 -9.14 6.11
CA LEU A 95 -9.36 -10.15 5.06
C LEU A 95 -8.01 -10.24 4.33
N VAL A 96 -7.41 -9.10 3.96
CA VAL A 96 -6.08 -9.08 3.34
C VAL A 96 -5.03 -9.62 4.32
N THR A 97 -5.08 -9.22 5.59
CA THR A 97 -4.15 -9.70 6.62
C THR A 97 -4.28 -11.21 6.81
N GLN A 98 -5.50 -11.75 6.86
CA GLN A 98 -5.73 -13.19 6.98
C GLN A 98 -5.10 -13.95 5.81
N MET A 99 -5.28 -13.48 4.58
CA MET A 99 -4.67 -14.10 3.40
C MET A 99 -3.14 -14.11 3.49
N LEU A 100 -2.54 -12.97 3.87
CA LEU A 100 -1.10 -12.85 4.03
C LEU A 100 -0.56 -13.75 5.14
N THR A 101 -1.24 -13.81 6.29
CA THR A 101 -0.89 -14.70 7.39
C THR A 101 -0.93 -16.15 6.95
N THR A 102 -1.95 -16.59 6.22
CA THR A 102 -2.01 -17.97 5.71
C THR A 102 -0.85 -18.28 4.76
N VAL A 103 -0.46 -17.34 3.89
CA VAL A 103 0.73 -17.52 3.04
C VAL A 103 1.99 -17.66 3.90
N PHE A 104 2.17 -16.83 4.92
CA PHE A 104 3.34 -16.92 5.80
C PHE A 104 3.40 -18.25 6.55
N ASP A 105 2.27 -18.73 7.08
CA ASP A 105 2.17 -20.01 7.76
C ASP A 105 2.49 -21.17 6.82
N GLN A 106 1.97 -21.12 5.59
CA GLN A 106 2.25 -22.14 4.57
C GLN A 106 3.74 -22.16 4.21
N VAL A 107 4.35 -21.00 3.90
CA VAL A 107 5.78 -20.89 3.57
C VAL A 107 6.66 -21.34 4.74
N ALA A 108 6.29 -21.02 5.98
CA ALA A 108 7.00 -21.47 7.17
C ALA A 108 6.92 -23.00 7.34
N SER A 109 5.78 -23.61 7.02
CA SER A 109 5.61 -25.06 7.12
C SER A 109 6.36 -25.82 6.00
N GLU A 110 6.24 -25.36 4.76
CA GLU A 110 6.80 -26.04 3.58
C GLU A 110 8.26 -25.70 3.32
N HIS A 111 8.80 -24.66 3.98
CA HIS A 111 10.18 -24.15 3.81
C HIS A 111 10.50 -23.77 2.36
N ARG A 112 9.50 -23.37 1.59
CA ARG A 112 9.63 -22.90 0.21
C ARG A 112 8.69 -21.71 -0.04
N PRO A 113 9.05 -20.78 -0.94
CA PRO A 113 8.14 -19.71 -1.34
C PRO A 113 6.85 -20.29 -1.94
N LEU A 114 5.77 -19.51 -1.87
CA LEU A 114 4.52 -19.86 -2.52
C LEU A 114 4.72 -19.99 -4.04
N ASP A 115 4.25 -21.11 -4.60
CA ASP A 115 4.29 -21.40 -6.03
C ASP A 115 2.96 -22.06 -6.45
N PRO A 116 2.15 -21.41 -7.31
CA PRO A 116 2.40 -20.16 -8.01
C PRO A 116 2.42 -18.92 -7.10
N PRO A 117 3.13 -17.84 -7.49
CA PRO A 117 3.21 -16.63 -6.67
C PRO A 117 1.86 -15.91 -6.57
N LEU A 118 1.55 -15.38 -5.39
CA LEU A 118 0.34 -14.61 -5.12
C LEU A 118 0.55 -13.15 -5.51
N LEU A 119 -0.31 -12.62 -6.39
CA LEU A 119 -0.37 -11.19 -6.69
C LEU A 119 -1.31 -10.49 -5.69
N VAL A 120 -0.78 -9.53 -4.94
CA VAL A 120 -1.55 -8.67 -4.05
C VAL A 120 -1.52 -7.25 -4.60
N VAL A 121 -2.68 -6.75 -5.05
CA VAL A 121 -2.85 -5.38 -5.53
C VAL A 121 -3.67 -4.60 -4.53
N LEU A 122 -3.05 -3.60 -3.91
CA LEU A 122 -3.70 -2.66 -3.02
C LEU A 122 -3.91 -1.35 -3.77
N ASP A 123 -5.11 -1.19 -4.33
CA ASP A 123 -5.53 0.10 -4.88
C ASP A 123 -5.69 1.08 -3.72
N GLU A 124 -5.15 2.28 -3.89
CA GLU A 124 -5.09 3.33 -2.87
C GLU A 124 -4.73 2.79 -1.46
N ALA A 125 -3.50 2.26 -1.33
CA ALA A 125 -3.05 1.50 -0.16
C ALA A 125 -3.10 2.27 1.18
N ALA A 126 -3.19 3.61 1.15
CA ALA A 126 -3.42 4.44 2.33
C ALA A 126 -4.86 4.29 2.88
N ASN A 127 -5.82 4.00 2.01
CA ASN A 127 -7.24 4.18 2.25
C ASN A 127 -8.07 2.89 2.16
N VAL A 128 -7.80 1.96 1.24
CA VAL A 128 -8.69 0.79 1.05
C VAL A 128 -8.45 -0.30 2.11
N ALA A 129 -7.20 -0.74 2.27
CA ALA A 129 -6.81 -1.76 3.23
C ALA A 129 -5.48 -1.37 3.89
N PRO A 130 -5.50 -0.47 4.89
CA PRO A 130 -4.29 0.12 5.44
C PRO A 130 -3.53 -0.87 6.35
N LEU A 131 -2.63 -1.66 5.77
CA LEU A 131 -1.80 -2.63 6.47
C LEU A 131 -0.81 -1.93 7.42
N ALA A 132 -0.82 -2.29 8.71
CA ALA A 132 -0.02 -1.60 9.74
C ALA A 132 1.51 -1.74 9.56
N GLU A 133 1.93 -2.88 9.00
CA GLU A 133 3.33 -3.27 8.82
C GLU A 133 3.68 -3.44 7.33
N LEU A 134 3.15 -2.54 6.50
CA LEU A 134 3.41 -2.57 5.06
C LEU A 134 4.90 -2.49 4.72
N ASP A 135 5.70 -1.80 5.53
CA ASP A 135 7.16 -1.72 5.38
C ASP A 135 7.83 -3.08 5.52
N VAL A 136 7.42 -3.86 6.52
CA VAL A 136 7.89 -5.23 6.75
C VAL A 136 7.42 -6.13 5.62
N LEU A 137 6.13 -6.06 5.27
CA LEU A 137 5.56 -6.84 4.16
C LEU A 137 6.31 -6.57 2.85
N ALA A 138 6.54 -5.30 2.50
CA ALA A 138 7.24 -4.94 1.27
C ALA A 138 8.69 -5.46 1.23
N ALA A 139 9.35 -5.61 2.38
CA ALA A 139 10.70 -6.17 2.46
C ALA A 139 10.72 -7.69 2.28
N THR A 140 9.72 -8.42 2.79
CA THR A 140 9.73 -9.89 2.84
C THR A 140 8.87 -10.56 1.78
N ALA A 141 7.87 -9.87 1.22
CA ALA A 141 6.87 -10.42 0.30
C ALA A 141 7.47 -11.26 -0.83
N ALA A 142 8.50 -10.74 -1.51
CA ALA A 142 9.15 -11.44 -2.61
C ALA A 142 9.77 -12.78 -2.20
N GLY A 143 10.31 -12.88 -0.98
CA GLY A 143 10.87 -14.12 -0.43
C GLY A 143 9.81 -15.18 -0.10
N HIS A 144 8.57 -14.76 0.13
CA HIS A 144 7.44 -15.64 0.42
C HIS A 144 6.63 -16.01 -0.83
N GLY A 145 7.04 -15.57 -2.03
CA GLY A 145 6.27 -15.80 -3.26
C GLY A 145 5.09 -14.84 -3.42
N ILE A 146 5.17 -13.65 -2.81
CA ILE A 146 4.14 -12.60 -2.93
C ILE A 146 4.65 -11.48 -3.84
N GLN A 147 3.92 -11.20 -4.90
CA GLN A 147 4.10 -10.01 -5.72
C GLN A 147 3.19 -8.90 -5.20
N LEU A 148 3.79 -7.93 -4.50
CA LEU A 148 3.08 -6.78 -3.95
C LEU A 148 3.06 -5.60 -4.93
N VAL A 149 1.86 -5.09 -5.21
CA VAL A 149 1.64 -3.86 -5.97
C VAL A 149 0.80 -2.91 -5.11
N THR A 150 1.32 -1.72 -4.85
CA THR A 150 0.61 -0.69 -4.09
C THR A 150 0.46 0.57 -4.93
N VAL A 151 -0.73 1.16 -4.91
CA VAL A 151 -1.06 2.40 -5.63
C VAL A 151 -1.22 3.53 -4.61
N TRP A 152 -0.62 4.68 -4.91
CA TRP A 152 -0.61 5.87 -4.06
C TRP A 152 -0.88 7.11 -4.90
N GLN A 153 -1.55 8.12 -4.33
CA GLN A 153 -1.79 9.39 -5.02
C GLN A 153 -0.58 10.32 -4.93
N ASP A 154 0.05 10.41 -3.76
CA ASP A 154 1.22 11.24 -3.51
C ASP A 154 2.08 10.70 -2.36
N MET A 155 3.27 11.29 -2.17
CA MET A 155 4.17 10.98 -1.06
C MET A 155 3.64 11.45 0.30
N ALA A 156 2.74 12.44 0.33
CA ALA A 156 2.17 12.96 1.55
C ALA A 156 1.24 11.94 2.22
N GLN A 157 0.47 11.18 1.45
CA GLN A 157 -0.37 10.07 1.95
C GLN A 157 0.46 8.98 2.60
N ILE A 158 1.57 8.58 1.97
CA ILE A 158 2.49 7.58 2.52
C ILE A 158 3.08 8.09 3.84
N SER A 159 3.53 9.35 3.85
CA SER A 159 4.13 9.98 5.03
C SER A 159 3.12 10.14 6.17
N ALA A 160 1.90 10.57 5.88
CA ALA A 160 0.84 10.71 6.88
C ALA A 160 0.47 9.37 7.52
N ARG A 161 0.54 8.27 6.75
CA ARG A 161 0.16 6.94 7.24
C ARG A 161 1.26 6.22 7.99
N TYR A 162 2.51 6.28 7.49
CA TYR A 162 3.62 5.47 8.00
C TYR A 162 4.69 6.28 8.77
N GLY A 163 4.60 7.61 8.77
CA GLY A 163 5.56 8.49 9.42
C GLY A 163 6.97 8.23 8.94
N GLU A 164 7.90 8.04 9.87
CA GLU A 164 9.31 7.73 9.61
C GLU A 164 9.54 6.49 8.72
N ARG A 165 8.58 5.55 8.71
CA ARG A 165 8.68 4.32 7.90
C ARG A 165 8.30 4.52 6.43
N ALA A 166 7.77 5.68 6.05
CA ALA A 166 7.31 5.96 4.70
C ALA A 166 8.41 5.77 3.64
N ALA A 167 9.63 6.25 3.93
CA ALA A 167 10.77 6.07 3.04
C ALA A 167 11.10 4.58 2.83
N THR A 168 11.02 3.78 3.90
CA THR A 168 11.25 2.33 3.84
C THR A 168 10.20 1.64 2.97
N VAL A 169 8.92 1.99 3.11
CA VAL A 169 7.85 1.47 2.26
C VAL A 169 8.20 1.71 0.79
N VAL A 170 8.51 2.95 0.40
CA VAL A 170 8.83 3.29 -0.99
C VAL A 170 10.10 2.62 -1.48
N ASN A 171 11.14 2.53 -0.64
CA ASN A 171 12.41 1.91 -1.01
C ASN A 171 12.29 0.40 -1.24
N ASN A 172 11.47 -0.29 -0.45
CA ASN A 172 11.24 -1.73 -0.58
C ASN A 172 10.46 -2.09 -1.86
N HIS A 173 9.71 -1.15 -2.44
CA HIS A 173 9.12 -1.33 -3.77
C HIS A 173 10.20 -1.22 -4.85
N ARG A 174 10.66 -2.36 -5.37
CA ARG A 174 11.76 -2.42 -6.34
C ARG A 174 11.46 -1.68 -7.65
N ALA A 175 10.24 -1.82 -8.16
CA ALA A 175 9.76 -1.10 -9.34
C ALA A 175 8.82 0.02 -8.92
N LYS A 176 8.94 1.18 -9.58
CA LYS A 176 8.12 2.36 -9.35
C LYS A 176 7.61 2.86 -10.69
N VAL A 177 6.30 2.98 -10.83
CA VAL A 177 5.66 3.54 -12.01
C VAL A 177 5.06 4.88 -11.61
N VAL A 178 5.41 5.91 -12.37
CA VAL A 178 4.94 7.28 -12.14
C VAL A 178 3.99 7.64 -13.26
N LEU A 179 2.76 7.99 -12.89
CA LEU A 179 1.72 8.41 -13.83
C LEU A 179 1.61 9.94 -13.88
N SER A 180 0.95 10.46 -14.91
CA SER A 180 0.69 11.89 -15.06
C SER A 180 -0.26 12.43 -13.98
N GLY A 181 -0.29 13.75 -13.79
CA GLY A 181 -1.25 14.41 -12.90
C GLY A 181 -0.71 14.68 -11.48
N ILE A 182 0.58 14.43 -11.23
CA ILE A 182 1.23 14.78 -9.98
C ILE A 182 1.43 16.30 -9.92
N SER A 183 0.69 16.96 -9.04
CA SER A 183 0.82 18.39 -8.77
C SER A 183 1.53 18.69 -7.45
N ASP A 184 1.85 17.65 -6.65
CA ASP A 184 2.53 17.80 -5.37
C ASP A 184 4.04 18.10 -5.57
N PRO A 185 4.54 19.28 -5.16
CA PRO A 185 5.95 19.64 -5.33
C PRO A 185 6.90 18.70 -4.60
N ALA A 186 6.53 18.18 -3.42
CA ALA A 186 7.38 17.28 -2.65
C ALA A 186 7.59 15.94 -3.39
N THR A 187 6.52 15.39 -3.96
CA THR A 187 6.59 14.21 -4.83
C THR A 187 7.42 14.49 -6.08
N LEU A 188 7.23 15.64 -6.75
CA LEU A 188 8.01 16.01 -7.94
C LEU A 188 9.50 16.16 -7.65
N ASP A 189 9.87 16.76 -6.52
CA ASP A 189 11.26 16.87 -6.09
C ASP A 189 11.84 15.49 -5.78
N HIS A 190 11.12 14.63 -5.05
CA HIS A 190 11.56 13.27 -4.78
C HIS A 190 11.83 12.49 -6.07
N LEU A 191 10.91 12.56 -7.04
CA LEU A 191 11.07 11.94 -8.35
C LEU A 191 12.25 12.51 -9.12
N SER A 192 12.42 13.83 -9.10
CA SER A 192 13.57 14.48 -9.75
C SER A 192 14.91 13.98 -9.19
N HIS A 193 14.99 13.68 -7.89
CA HIS A 193 16.20 13.12 -7.28
C HIS A 193 16.39 11.63 -7.64
N LEU A 194 15.31 10.85 -7.67
CA LEU A 194 15.38 9.42 -8.00
C LEU A 194 15.79 9.15 -9.45
N ILE A 195 15.27 9.94 -10.40
CA ILE A 195 15.60 9.79 -11.82
C ILE A 195 17.00 10.34 -12.13
N GLY A 196 17.41 11.39 -11.41
CA GLY A 196 18.72 12.00 -11.55
C GLY A 196 18.84 12.99 -12.70
N GLU A 197 20.10 13.30 -13.02
CA GLU A 197 20.49 14.25 -14.05
C GLU A 197 21.24 13.53 -15.16
N GLU A 198 21.08 14.01 -16.39
CA GLU A 198 21.87 13.57 -17.54
C GLU A 198 22.73 14.73 -18.03
N ASP A 199 24.00 14.42 -18.33
CA ASP A 199 24.91 15.35 -18.99
C ASP A 199 24.65 15.31 -20.49
N VAL A 200 24.11 16.40 -21.03
CA VAL A 200 23.81 16.51 -22.46
C VAL A 200 24.91 17.33 -23.14
N LEU A 201 25.45 16.80 -24.23
CA LEU A 201 26.34 17.52 -25.13
C LEU A 201 25.51 18.48 -25.99
N ALA A 202 25.55 19.77 -25.66
CA ALA A 202 24.85 20.78 -26.45
C ALA A 202 25.77 21.36 -27.53
N PRO A 203 25.28 21.56 -28.77
CA PRO A 203 26.03 22.27 -29.80
C PRO A 203 26.40 23.69 -29.36
N ALA A 204 27.56 24.18 -29.79
CA ALA A 204 27.98 25.55 -29.53
C ALA A 204 26.91 26.55 -30.04
N GLY A 205 26.27 27.26 -29.12
CA GLY A 205 25.16 28.20 -29.41
C GLY A 205 23.83 27.86 -28.73
N TRP A 206 23.69 26.68 -28.13
CA TRP A 206 22.50 26.34 -27.34
C TRP A 206 22.47 27.19 -26.05
N ARG A 207 21.45 28.02 -25.90
CA ARG A 207 21.20 28.81 -24.68
C ARG A 207 20.13 28.12 -23.86
N ARG A 208 20.37 27.95 -22.55
CA ARG A 208 19.28 27.63 -21.61
C ARG A 208 18.17 28.69 -21.79
N PRO A 209 16.89 28.31 -21.85
CA PRO A 209 15.82 29.27 -21.62
C PRO A 209 15.96 29.73 -20.17
N THR A 210 16.65 30.84 -19.96
CA THR A 210 16.65 31.52 -18.66
C THR A 210 15.22 31.94 -18.39
N ALA A 211 14.69 31.54 -17.24
CA ALA A 211 13.51 32.18 -16.67
C ALA A 211 13.68 33.70 -16.76
N CYS A 212 12.64 34.38 -17.23
CA CYS A 212 12.64 35.78 -17.61
C CYS A 212 13.44 36.69 -16.66
N GLY A 213 14.41 37.42 -17.21
CA GLY A 213 14.93 38.66 -16.63
C GLY A 213 16.38 38.61 -16.13
N ALA A 214 17.34 38.83 -17.02
CA ALA A 214 18.54 39.64 -16.78
C ALA A 214 19.37 39.75 -18.08
N SER A 215 19.42 40.94 -18.66
CA SER A 215 20.24 41.24 -19.84
C SER A 215 21.64 41.72 -19.43
N GLY A 216 22.68 40.98 -19.82
CA GLY A 216 24.08 41.41 -19.80
C GLY A 216 24.83 40.83 -21.02
N PRO A 217 25.87 41.49 -21.54
CA PRO A 217 26.52 41.07 -22.78
C PRO A 217 27.41 39.83 -22.55
N VAL A 218 27.37 38.87 -23.47
CA VAL A 218 28.15 37.62 -23.37
C VAL A 218 29.06 37.47 -24.59
N THR A 219 30.37 37.44 -24.33
CA THR A 219 31.42 37.09 -25.30
C THR A 219 31.26 35.63 -25.72
N ALA A 220 31.21 35.37 -27.03
CA ALA A 220 31.11 34.03 -27.58
C ALA A 220 32.45 33.29 -27.45
N CYS A 221 32.50 32.25 -26.62
CA CYS A 221 33.59 31.29 -26.58
C CYS A 221 33.12 30.00 -27.28
N SER A 222 33.82 29.58 -28.33
CA SER A 222 33.57 28.34 -29.05
C SER A 222 34.18 27.16 -28.30
N SER A 223 33.48 26.65 -27.31
CA SER A 223 33.77 25.36 -26.69
C SER A 223 32.49 24.56 -26.53
N THR A 224 32.56 23.27 -26.83
CA THR A 224 31.50 22.31 -26.49
C THR A 224 31.25 22.41 -24.99
N ALA A 225 30.06 22.83 -24.61
CA ALA A 225 29.69 23.02 -23.22
C ALA A 225 28.84 21.82 -22.79
N THR A 226 29.31 21.12 -21.76
CA THR A 226 28.57 20.04 -21.11
C THR A 226 27.55 20.68 -20.17
N PHE A 227 26.27 20.41 -20.36
CA PHE A 227 25.22 20.93 -19.50
C PHE A 227 24.53 19.80 -18.76
N ARG A 228 24.34 19.99 -17.46
CA ARG A 228 23.42 19.16 -16.67
C ARG A 228 21.99 19.53 -16.98
N ARG A 229 21.21 18.56 -17.42
CA ARG A 229 19.77 18.67 -17.65
C ARG A 229 19.06 17.66 -16.75
N ARG A 230 17.94 18.06 -16.15
CA ARG A 230 17.04 17.10 -15.51
C ARG A 230 16.51 16.16 -16.60
N ALA A 231 16.61 14.84 -16.41
CA ALA A 231 16.27 13.84 -17.42
C ALA A 231 14.80 13.92 -17.91
N TRP A 232 13.93 14.58 -17.14
CA TRP A 232 12.50 14.78 -17.46
C TRP A 232 12.19 15.91 -18.43
N CYS A 233 13.16 16.75 -18.75
CA CYS A 233 12.89 17.86 -19.61
C CYS A 233 12.71 17.30 -21.04
N CYS A 234 11.48 17.22 -21.52
CA CYS A 234 11.21 16.80 -22.90
C CYS A 234 11.99 17.72 -23.84
N ASP A 235 12.60 17.13 -24.87
CA ASP A 235 13.29 17.91 -25.88
C ASP A 235 12.23 18.69 -26.66
N PRO A 236 12.25 20.04 -26.69
CA PRO A 236 11.22 20.85 -27.34
C PRO A 236 11.14 20.64 -28.87
N GLY A 237 11.97 19.76 -29.45
CA GLY A 237 11.95 19.35 -30.85
C GLY A 237 11.61 17.88 -31.11
N SER A 238 11.21 17.09 -30.11
CA SER A 238 10.83 15.68 -30.34
C SER A 238 9.38 15.55 -30.83
N PRO A 239 9.10 14.89 -31.97
CA PRO A 239 7.77 14.84 -32.58
C PRO A 239 6.80 13.82 -31.93
N THR A 240 7.06 13.38 -30.69
CA THR A 240 6.33 12.27 -30.04
C THR A 240 5.64 12.66 -28.74
N ALA A 241 5.08 13.86 -28.67
CA ALA A 241 4.14 14.26 -27.63
C ALA A 241 2.84 14.78 -28.28
N ALA A 242 1.98 13.85 -28.66
CA ALA A 242 0.57 14.04 -28.94
C ALA A 242 -0.20 12.84 -28.39
#